data_AF-A0A1V5VCL6-F1
#
_entry.id   AF-A0A1V5VCL6-F1
#
_cell.length_a   1.000
_cell.length_b   1.000
_cell.length_c   1.000
_cell.angle_alpha   90.00
_cell.angle_beta   90.00
_cell.angle_gamma   90.00
#
_symmetry.space_group_name_H-M   'P 1'
#
loop_
_entity.id
_entity.type
_entity.pdbx_description
1 polymer ?
#
loop_
_entity_poly.entity_id
_entity_poly.type
_entity_poly.pdbx_seq_one_letter_code
_entity_poly.pdbx_strand_id
1 'polypeptide(L)'
;MIRDIILSSNGKEPLNSHYFSTTYPSVYAAAERIFGSWGNAITACGLDYNTIRKYRSWTRMRIVTMIRKKYKDGEPLSSQYMQNNFKALYMAAIHRFKSWGKAIQAAGIDYNTIRMRRSMTPEQIRAEIVKLYVSGEDMAYSNMRCHHQYLLAYGMKKLGGGSWAEARRVCGITENFRLPKEKRPARNTTALYQASLF
;
A
#
# COMPACT_ATOMS: atom_id res chain seq x y z
N MET A 1 -11.74 0.13 45.52
CA MET A 1 -11.28 1.51 45.32
C MET A 1 -11.33 1.94 43.85
N ILE A 2 -10.45 1.45 42.94
CA ILE A 2 -10.48 1.89 41.52
C ILE A 2 -11.73 1.40 40.76
N ARG A 3 -12.13 0.13 40.96
CA ARG A 3 -13.37 -0.39 40.34
C ARG A 3 -14.61 0.39 40.77
N ASP A 4 -14.70 0.72 42.06
CA ASP A 4 -15.84 1.47 42.62
C ASP A 4 -15.92 2.88 42.01
N ILE A 5 -14.77 3.56 41.86
CA ILE A 5 -14.70 4.88 41.19
C ILE A 5 -15.20 4.76 39.75
N ILE A 6 -14.69 3.80 38.97
CA ILE A 6 -15.09 3.59 37.56
C ILE A 6 -16.60 3.32 37.45
N LEU A 7 -17.13 2.42 38.27
CA LEU A 7 -18.56 2.08 38.24
C LEU A 7 -19.44 3.25 38.69
N SER A 8 -18.99 4.05 39.67
CA SER A 8 -19.74 5.21 40.17
C SER A 8 -19.78 6.39 39.18
N SER A 9 -18.72 6.56 38.36
CA SER A 9 -18.64 7.55 37.30
C SER A 9 -19.34 7.12 36.01
N ASN A 10 -19.67 5.82 35.86
CA ASN A 10 -20.34 5.31 34.67
C ASN A 10 -21.72 5.97 34.49
N GLY A 11 -21.94 6.61 33.33
CA GLY A 11 -23.15 7.37 33.03
C GLY A 11 -23.21 8.80 33.60
N LYS A 12 -22.25 9.18 34.46
CA LYS A 12 -22.11 10.56 34.97
C LYS A 12 -20.98 11.32 34.28
N GLU A 13 -19.90 10.63 33.95
CA GLU A 13 -18.69 11.23 33.40
C GLU A 13 -18.14 10.39 32.23
N PRO A 14 -17.37 11.01 31.31
CA PRO A 14 -16.71 10.29 30.22
C PRO A 14 -15.62 9.33 30.74
N LEU A 15 -15.82 8.03 30.66
CA LEU A 15 -14.84 7.01 31.10
C LEU A 15 -13.64 6.81 30.15
N ASN A 16 -13.40 7.71 29.20
CA ASN A 16 -12.29 7.57 28.27
C ASN A 16 -10.95 7.93 28.93
N SER A 17 -9.88 7.23 28.54
CA SER A 17 -8.53 7.41 29.13
C SER A 17 -8.06 8.86 29.12
N HIS A 18 -8.34 9.63 28.06
CA HIS A 18 -7.93 11.03 27.98
C HIS A 18 -8.57 11.88 29.07
N TYR A 19 -9.89 11.77 29.27
CA TYR A 19 -10.59 12.48 30.34
C TYR A 19 -10.02 12.13 31.72
N PHE A 20 -9.89 10.83 32.04
CA PHE A 20 -9.38 10.41 33.34
C PHE A 20 -7.91 10.75 33.57
N SER A 21 -7.06 10.70 32.54
CA SER A 21 -5.65 11.10 32.66
C SER A 21 -5.48 12.60 32.97
N THR A 22 -6.43 13.44 32.55
CA THR A 22 -6.38 14.89 32.75
C THR A 22 -7.11 15.32 34.02
N THR A 23 -8.31 14.79 34.27
CA THR A 23 -9.17 15.20 35.39
C THR A 23 -8.85 14.47 36.69
N TYR A 24 -8.46 13.18 36.60
CA TYR A 24 -8.19 12.33 37.76
C TYR A 24 -6.86 11.57 37.60
N PRO A 25 -5.72 12.29 37.48
CA PRO A 25 -4.43 11.68 37.15
C PRO A 25 -3.96 10.63 38.17
N SER A 26 -4.29 10.81 39.46
CA SER A 26 -3.95 9.84 40.52
C SER A 26 -4.73 8.52 40.37
N VAL A 27 -6.02 8.60 40.03
CA VAL A 27 -6.88 7.43 39.76
C VAL A 27 -6.40 6.72 38.49
N TYR A 28 -6.07 7.48 37.45
CA TYR A 28 -5.53 6.96 36.20
C TYR A 28 -4.21 6.19 36.42
N ALA A 29 -3.24 6.80 37.11
CA ALA A 29 -1.96 6.17 37.41
C ALA A 29 -2.12 4.90 38.29
N ALA A 30 -3.03 4.94 39.27
CA ALA A 30 -3.34 3.77 40.09
C ALA A 30 -3.97 2.64 39.25
N ALA A 31 -4.88 2.97 38.32
CA ALA A 31 -5.45 2.00 37.40
C ALA A 31 -4.40 1.36 36.48
N GLU A 32 -3.46 2.15 35.94
CA GLU A 32 -2.35 1.61 35.14
C GLU A 32 -1.44 0.70 35.96
N ARG A 33 -1.10 1.06 37.20
CA ARG A 33 -0.26 0.23 38.08
C ARG A 33 -0.91 -1.12 38.43
N ILE A 34 -2.23 -1.15 38.62
CA ILE A 34 -2.95 -2.35 39.07
C ILE A 34 -3.38 -3.23 37.90
N PHE A 35 -3.88 -2.64 36.82
CA PHE A 35 -4.48 -3.36 35.69
C PHE A 35 -3.62 -3.35 34.42
N GLY A 36 -2.48 -2.66 34.43
CA GLY A 36 -1.56 -2.50 33.31
C GLY A 36 -1.97 -1.44 32.28
N SER A 37 -3.26 -1.09 32.20
CA SER A 37 -3.75 0.04 31.40
C SER A 37 -5.14 0.48 31.86
N TRP A 38 -5.52 1.72 31.55
CA TRP A 38 -6.89 2.20 31.77
C TRP A 38 -7.94 1.33 31.07
N GLY A 39 -7.66 0.88 29.84
CA GLY A 39 -8.57 0.02 29.09
C GLY A 39 -8.81 -1.34 29.77
N ASN A 40 -7.78 -1.92 30.37
CA ASN A 40 -7.91 -3.14 31.15
C ASN A 40 -8.71 -2.90 32.43
N ALA A 41 -8.54 -1.76 33.09
CA ALA A 41 -9.33 -1.41 34.28
C ALA A 41 -10.83 -1.29 33.96
N ILE A 42 -11.18 -0.61 32.85
CA ILE A 42 -12.56 -0.53 32.34
C ILE A 42 -13.11 -1.94 32.02
N THR A 43 -12.32 -2.75 31.32
CA THR A 43 -12.72 -4.13 30.94
C THR A 43 -12.91 -5.02 32.17
N ALA A 44 -12.06 -4.87 33.19
CA ALA A 44 -12.16 -5.58 34.46
C ALA A 44 -13.37 -5.14 35.31
N CYS A 45 -14.08 -4.07 34.92
CA CYS A 45 -15.37 -3.66 35.47
C CYS A 45 -16.55 -4.15 34.63
N GLY A 46 -16.33 -5.00 33.62
CA GLY A 46 -17.39 -5.53 32.75
C GLY A 46 -17.84 -4.57 31.65
N LEU A 47 -17.13 -3.46 31.43
CA LEU A 47 -17.46 -2.46 30.42
C LEU A 47 -16.62 -2.65 29.15
N ASP A 48 -17.21 -2.51 27.97
CA ASP A 48 -16.46 -2.57 26.71
C ASP A 48 -15.68 -1.27 26.47
N TYR A 49 -14.37 -1.29 26.71
CA TYR A 49 -13.53 -0.12 26.49
C TYR A 49 -13.53 0.35 25.02
N ASN A 50 -13.87 -0.50 24.04
CA ASN A 50 -13.93 -0.09 22.64
C ASN A 50 -15.05 0.92 22.34
N THR A 51 -16.14 0.90 23.11
CA THR A 51 -17.25 1.86 23.01
C THR A 51 -16.96 3.14 23.78
N ILE A 52 -16.15 3.06 24.85
CA ILE A 52 -15.84 4.17 25.75
C ILE A 52 -14.69 5.05 25.24
N ARG A 53 -13.64 4.44 24.67
CA ARG A 53 -12.44 5.18 24.29
C ARG A 53 -12.71 6.22 23.21
N LYS A 54 -12.09 7.41 23.37
CA LYS A 54 -12.17 8.51 22.40
C LYS A 54 -11.53 8.14 21.07
N TYR A 55 -10.35 7.53 21.11
CA TYR A 55 -9.62 7.10 19.91
C TYR A 55 -9.69 5.60 19.75
N ARG A 56 -10.25 5.20 18.61
CA ARG A 56 -10.39 3.81 18.21
C ARG A 56 -9.05 3.28 17.68
N SER A 57 -8.51 2.23 18.30
CA SER A 57 -7.33 1.51 17.84
C SER A 57 -7.61 0.86 16.50
N TRP A 58 -6.63 1.04 15.62
CA TRP A 58 -6.53 0.29 14.40
C TRP A 58 -6.00 -1.08 14.72
N THR A 59 -6.67 -2.16 14.33
CA THR A 59 -6.15 -3.53 14.33
C THR A 59 -6.12 -4.03 12.89
N ARG A 60 -5.36 -5.09 12.58
CA ARG A 60 -5.35 -5.68 11.23
C ARG A 60 -6.77 -6.10 10.80
N MET A 61 -7.49 -6.78 11.69
CA MET A 61 -8.88 -7.21 11.47
C MET A 61 -9.77 -6.02 11.14
N ARG A 62 -9.72 -4.96 11.95
CA ARG A 62 -10.56 -3.78 11.74
C ARG A 62 -10.27 -3.07 10.41
N ILE A 63 -9.00 -2.94 10.04
CA ILE A 63 -8.61 -2.34 8.76
C ILE A 63 -9.24 -3.15 7.62
N VAL A 64 -9.11 -4.48 7.66
CA VAL A 64 -9.70 -5.39 6.67
C VAL A 64 -11.23 -5.23 6.63
N THR A 65 -11.91 -5.22 7.78
CA THR A 65 -13.37 -5.02 7.85
C THR A 65 -13.78 -3.69 7.22
N MET A 66 -13.05 -2.61 7.49
CA MET A 66 -13.36 -1.30 6.94
C MET A 66 -13.10 -1.22 5.43
N ILE A 67 -12.02 -1.84 4.94
CA ILE A 67 -11.74 -1.95 3.50
C ILE A 67 -12.87 -2.72 2.79
N ARG A 68 -13.28 -3.87 3.34
CA ARG A 68 -14.39 -4.67 2.78
C ARG A 68 -15.69 -3.89 2.74
N LYS A 69 -15.99 -3.15 3.81
CA LYS A 69 -17.18 -2.29 3.87
C LYS A 69 -17.13 -1.24 2.76
N LYS A 70 -16.03 -0.49 2.65
CA LYS A 70 -15.83 0.51 1.58
C LYS A 70 -15.97 -0.09 0.18
N TYR A 71 -15.41 -1.28 -0.03
CA TYR A 71 -15.56 -2.01 -1.30
C TYR A 71 -17.03 -2.33 -1.62
N LYS A 72 -17.77 -2.86 -0.64
CA LYS A 72 -19.19 -3.18 -0.78
C LYS A 72 -20.05 -1.94 -1.01
N ASP A 73 -19.67 -0.82 -0.40
CA ASP A 73 -20.34 0.47 -0.55
C ASP A 73 -20.03 1.14 -1.92
N GLY A 74 -19.23 0.50 -2.79
CA GLY A 74 -18.88 1.02 -4.12
C GLY A 74 -17.84 2.14 -4.10
N GLU A 75 -17.20 2.38 -2.96
CA GLU A 75 -16.24 3.47 -2.79
C GLU A 75 -14.93 3.18 -3.55
N PRO A 76 -14.33 4.19 -4.20
CA PRO A 76 -13.03 4.01 -4.84
C PRO A 76 -11.97 3.59 -3.81
N LEU A 77 -11.23 2.51 -4.10
CA LEU A 77 -10.16 2.00 -3.23
C LEU A 77 -8.75 2.33 -3.71
N SER A 78 -8.62 3.23 -4.70
CA SER A 78 -7.31 3.66 -5.17
C SER A 78 -6.52 4.28 -4.03
N SER A 79 -5.20 4.03 -3.98
CA SER A 79 -4.36 4.50 -2.87
C SER A 79 -4.42 6.02 -2.70
N GLN A 80 -4.48 6.76 -3.81
CA GLN A 80 -4.59 8.22 -3.81
C GLN A 80 -5.93 8.70 -3.24
N TYR A 81 -7.04 8.11 -3.69
CA TYR A 81 -8.36 8.47 -3.17
C TYR A 81 -8.46 8.18 -1.67
N MET A 82 -7.98 7.02 -1.23
CA MET A 82 -8.03 6.62 0.18
C MET A 82 -7.11 7.44 1.06
N GLN A 83 -5.96 7.88 0.55
CA GLN A 83 -5.07 8.80 1.26
C GLN A 83 -5.73 10.17 1.50
N ASN A 84 -6.47 10.68 0.51
CA ASN A 84 -7.07 12.00 0.56
C ASN A 84 -8.38 12.03 1.38
N ASN A 85 -9.24 11.03 1.20
CA ASN A 85 -10.58 11.01 1.81
C ASN A 85 -10.65 10.22 3.12
N PHE A 86 -9.76 9.23 3.30
CA PHE A 86 -9.79 8.31 4.44
C PHE A 86 -8.40 8.14 5.07
N LYS A 87 -7.70 9.26 5.30
CA LYS A 87 -6.30 9.33 5.77
C LYS A 87 -5.99 8.44 6.98
N ALA A 88 -6.87 8.40 7.98
CA ALA A 88 -6.65 7.58 9.18
C ALA A 88 -6.62 6.08 8.88
N LEU A 89 -7.56 5.60 8.03
CA LEU A 89 -7.58 4.21 7.58
C LEU A 89 -6.36 3.90 6.70
N TYR A 90 -6.03 4.80 5.78
CA TYR A 90 -4.87 4.66 4.90
C TYR A 90 -3.57 4.53 5.71
N MET A 91 -3.29 5.47 6.62
CA MET A 91 -2.07 5.45 7.44
C MET A 91 -2.01 4.22 8.34
N ALA A 92 -3.15 3.80 8.90
CA ALA A 92 -3.23 2.57 9.68
C ALA A 92 -2.89 1.32 8.86
N ALA A 93 -3.38 1.25 7.62
CA ALA A 93 -3.06 0.19 6.68
C ALA A 93 -1.58 0.18 6.31
N ILE A 94 -0.99 1.34 5.99
CA ILE A 94 0.45 1.47 5.73
C ILE A 94 1.26 0.97 6.93
N HIS A 95 0.93 1.39 8.14
CA HIS A 95 1.68 1.01 9.34
C HIS A 95 1.63 -0.51 9.60
N ARG A 96 0.44 -1.12 9.48
CA ARG A 96 0.19 -2.53 9.87
C ARG A 96 0.46 -3.56 8.78
N PHE A 97 0.29 -3.19 7.51
CA PHE A 97 0.47 -4.08 6.35
C PHE A 97 1.66 -3.69 5.48
N LYS A 98 2.34 -2.58 5.78
CA LYS A 98 3.50 -2.02 5.06
C LYS A 98 3.19 -1.49 3.65
N SER A 99 2.03 -1.80 3.09
CA SER A 99 1.51 -1.14 1.89
C SER A 99 -0.02 -1.18 1.85
N TRP A 100 -0.61 -0.22 1.13
CA TRP A 100 -2.05 -0.20 0.88
C TRP A 100 -2.50 -1.43 0.10
N GLY A 101 -1.76 -1.80 -0.95
CA GLY A 101 -2.06 -2.99 -1.76
C GLY A 101 -2.08 -4.29 -0.94
N LYS A 102 -1.15 -4.45 0.02
CA LYS A 102 -1.15 -5.61 0.92
C LYS A 102 -2.38 -5.64 1.84
N ALA A 103 -2.87 -4.47 2.27
CA ALA A 103 -4.09 -4.39 3.06
C ALA A 103 -5.35 -4.73 2.23
N ILE A 104 -5.40 -4.29 0.97
CA ILE A 104 -6.46 -4.65 0.01
C ILE A 104 -6.46 -6.17 -0.26
N GLN A 105 -5.28 -6.76 -0.49
CA GLN A 105 -5.13 -8.20 -0.68
C GLN A 105 -5.55 -8.99 0.56
N ALA A 106 -5.18 -8.53 1.76
CA ALA A 106 -5.64 -9.13 3.01
C ALA A 106 -7.16 -9.04 3.21
N ALA A 107 -7.82 -8.07 2.56
CA ALA A 107 -9.26 -7.99 2.50
C ALA A 107 -9.90 -8.98 1.50
N GLY A 108 -9.10 -9.73 0.74
CA GLY A 108 -9.57 -10.69 -0.26
C GLY A 108 -9.90 -10.05 -1.60
N ILE A 109 -9.40 -8.84 -1.87
CA ILE A 109 -9.68 -8.09 -3.10
C ILE A 109 -8.40 -8.05 -3.95
N ASP A 110 -8.52 -8.33 -5.25
CA ASP A 110 -7.39 -8.20 -6.16
C ASP A 110 -6.99 -6.74 -6.33
N TYR A 111 -5.81 -6.37 -5.83
CA TYR A 111 -5.32 -5.00 -5.93
C TYR A 111 -5.00 -4.58 -7.37
N ASN A 112 -4.77 -5.52 -8.29
CA ASN A 112 -4.47 -5.19 -9.68
C ASN A 112 -5.65 -4.55 -10.42
N THR A 113 -6.88 -4.83 -10.00
CA THR A 113 -8.10 -4.21 -10.54
C THR A 113 -8.33 -2.80 -9.98
N ILE A 114 -7.71 -2.46 -8.84
CA ILE A 114 -7.89 -1.19 -8.13
C ILE A 114 -6.76 -0.20 -8.44
N ARG A 115 -5.52 -0.68 -8.56
CA ARG A 115 -4.36 0.19 -8.72
C ARG A 115 -4.44 0.95 -10.06
N MET A 116 -4.18 2.26 -10.01
CA MET A 116 -4.18 3.07 -11.23
C MET A 116 -2.87 2.98 -12.01
N ARG A 117 -1.74 2.84 -11.29
CA ARG A 117 -0.42 2.72 -11.91
C ARG A 117 -0.11 1.26 -12.17
N ARG A 118 0.32 0.95 -13.41
CA ARG A 118 0.89 -0.35 -13.76
C ARG A 118 2.11 -0.62 -12.87
N SER A 119 2.37 -1.88 -12.58
CA SER A 119 3.56 -2.39 -11.90
C SER A 119 3.73 -3.85 -12.28
N MET A 120 4.96 -4.26 -12.55
CA MET A 120 5.33 -5.62 -12.90
C MET A 120 6.32 -6.15 -11.86
N THR A 121 6.22 -7.42 -11.49
CA THR A 121 7.24 -8.08 -10.67
C THR A 121 8.51 -8.34 -11.50
N PRO A 122 9.69 -8.53 -10.88
CA PRO A 122 10.91 -8.91 -11.60
C PRO A 122 10.72 -10.13 -12.52
N GLU A 123 9.91 -11.11 -12.09
CA GLU A 123 9.61 -12.33 -12.83
C GLU A 123 8.74 -12.04 -14.06
N GLN A 124 7.70 -11.21 -13.89
CA GLN A 124 6.86 -10.76 -15.02
C GLN A 124 7.67 -9.96 -16.04
N ILE A 125 8.58 -9.11 -15.57
CA ILE A 125 9.47 -8.32 -16.45
C ILE A 125 10.37 -9.27 -17.23
N ARG A 126 11.03 -10.21 -16.55
CA ARG A 126 11.87 -11.23 -17.18
C ARG A 126 11.10 -12.03 -18.23
N ALA A 127 9.92 -12.52 -17.89
CA ALA A 127 9.08 -13.31 -18.79
C ALA A 127 8.72 -12.52 -20.06
N GLU A 128 8.33 -11.25 -19.93
CA GLU A 128 7.99 -10.41 -21.08
C GLU A 128 9.22 -10.05 -21.93
N ILE A 129 10.38 -9.81 -21.32
CA ILE A 129 11.64 -9.57 -22.04
C ILE A 129 12.03 -10.80 -22.87
N VAL A 130 11.98 -11.99 -22.27
CA VAL A 130 12.29 -13.25 -22.97
C VAL A 130 11.29 -13.51 -24.09
N LYS A 131 10.00 -13.25 -23.85
CA LYS A 131 8.96 -13.37 -24.87
C LYS A 131 9.23 -12.50 -26.10
N LEU A 132 9.57 -11.22 -25.90
CA LEU A 132 9.92 -10.32 -27.00
C LEU A 132 11.15 -10.80 -27.79
N TYR A 133 12.16 -11.30 -27.08
CA TYR A 133 13.35 -11.86 -27.72
C TYR A 133 13.04 -13.09 -28.57
N VAL A 134 12.25 -14.03 -28.04
CA VAL A 134 11.83 -15.24 -28.76
C VAL A 134 10.94 -14.90 -29.96
N SER A 135 10.14 -13.83 -29.90
CA SER A 135 9.37 -13.36 -31.05
C SER A 135 10.21 -12.61 -32.10
N GLY A 136 11.52 -12.46 -31.88
CA GLY A 136 12.42 -11.75 -32.80
C GLY A 136 12.24 -10.23 -32.79
N GLU A 137 11.77 -9.65 -31.68
CA GLU A 137 11.67 -8.20 -31.50
C GLU A 137 13.07 -7.57 -31.44
N ASP A 138 13.25 -6.35 -31.98
CA ASP A 138 14.53 -5.64 -31.89
C ASP A 138 14.80 -5.21 -30.44
N MET A 139 15.82 -5.82 -29.83
CA MET A 139 16.17 -5.62 -28.43
C MET A 139 17.07 -4.40 -28.22
N ALA A 140 17.38 -3.63 -29.28
CA ALA A 140 18.15 -2.40 -29.17
C ALA A 140 17.40 -1.37 -28.32
N TYR A 141 18.17 -0.62 -27.52
CA TYR A 141 17.63 0.39 -26.61
C TYR A 141 16.67 1.38 -27.30
N SER A 142 16.98 1.83 -28.52
CA SER A 142 16.12 2.75 -29.25
C SER A 142 14.77 2.14 -29.62
N ASN A 143 14.74 0.87 -30.03
CA ASN A 143 13.48 0.19 -30.35
C ASN A 143 12.64 -0.01 -29.07
N MET A 144 13.28 -0.52 -28.02
CA MET A 144 12.65 -0.71 -26.72
C MET A 144 12.12 0.60 -26.13
N ARG A 145 12.81 1.72 -26.35
CA ARG A 145 12.37 3.04 -25.90
C ARG A 145 11.14 3.52 -26.65
N CYS A 146 11.06 3.28 -27.96
CA CYS A 146 9.95 3.72 -28.79
C CYS A 146 8.69 2.85 -28.63
N HIS A 147 8.84 1.53 -28.54
CA HIS A 147 7.70 0.60 -28.61
C HIS A 147 7.37 -0.10 -27.29
N HIS A 148 8.34 -0.17 -26.36
CA HIS A 148 8.21 -0.92 -25.10
C HIS A 148 8.69 -0.12 -23.89
N GLN A 149 8.47 1.21 -23.90
CA GLN A 149 9.02 2.15 -22.91
C GLN A 149 8.83 1.72 -21.45
N TYR A 150 7.64 1.22 -21.10
CA TYR A 150 7.36 0.75 -19.73
C TYR A 150 8.18 -0.49 -19.36
N LEU A 151 8.26 -1.47 -20.25
CA LEU A 151 9.04 -2.69 -20.01
C LEU A 151 10.53 -2.37 -19.93
N LEU A 152 11.02 -1.50 -20.81
CA LEU A 152 12.40 -0.99 -20.77
C LEU A 152 12.70 -0.34 -19.41
N ALA A 153 11.87 0.62 -18.98
CA ALA A 153 12.07 1.33 -17.72
C ALA A 153 12.04 0.38 -16.51
N TYR A 154 11.10 -0.58 -16.49
CA TYR A 154 11.04 -1.56 -15.42
C TYR A 154 12.20 -2.56 -15.43
N GLY A 155 12.61 -3.04 -16.61
CA GLY A 155 13.78 -3.91 -16.79
C GLY A 155 15.05 -3.24 -16.29
N MET A 156 15.32 -2.02 -16.73
CA MET A 156 16.46 -1.24 -16.26
C MET A 156 16.42 -1.05 -14.75
N LYS A 157 15.27 -0.61 -14.20
CA LYS A 157 15.16 -0.31 -12.77
C LYS A 157 15.25 -1.54 -11.86
N LYS A 158 14.63 -2.66 -12.23
CA LYS A 158 14.43 -3.81 -11.32
C LYS A 158 15.35 -5.00 -11.61
N LEU A 159 15.86 -5.13 -12.82
CA LEU A 159 16.74 -6.24 -13.21
C LEU A 159 18.15 -5.76 -13.52
N GLY A 160 18.29 -4.59 -14.14
CA GLY A 160 19.57 -4.16 -14.72
C GLY A 160 20.32 -3.05 -13.97
N GLY A 161 19.91 -2.67 -12.76
CA GLY A 161 20.59 -1.61 -12.00
C GLY A 161 20.68 -0.26 -12.73
N GLY A 162 19.75 0.04 -13.62
CA GLY A 162 19.74 1.22 -14.49
C GLY A 162 20.23 0.98 -15.91
N SER A 163 20.72 -0.21 -16.25
CA SER A 163 21.22 -0.57 -17.59
C SER A 163 20.30 -1.55 -18.30
N TRP A 164 19.94 -1.25 -19.55
CA TRP A 164 19.15 -2.16 -20.37
C TRP A 164 19.97 -3.39 -20.81
N ALA A 165 21.26 -3.20 -21.08
CA ALA A 165 22.15 -4.30 -21.44
C ALA A 165 22.28 -5.30 -20.28
N GLU A 166 22.35 -4.79 -19.04
CA GLU A 166 22.37 -5.63 -17.85
C GLU A 166 21.04 -6.36 -17.65
N ALA A 167 19.91 -5.65 -17.81
CA ALA A 167 18.59 -6.27 -17.71
C ALA A 167 18.41 -7.45 -18.69
N ARG A 168 18.89 -7.32 -19.94
CA ARG A 168 18.91 -8.41 -20.92
C ARG A 168 19.82 -9.56 -20.50
N ARG A 169 21.04 -9.27 -20.04
CA ARG A 169 22.00 -10.28 -19.55
C ARG A 169 21.45 -11.08 -18.38
N VAL A 170 20.81 -10.42 -17.42
CA VAL A 170 20.09 -11.08 -16.31
C VAL A 170 19.00 -12.01 -16.83
N CYS A 171 18.38 -11.70 -17.96
CA CYS A 171 17.39 -12.55 -18.64
C CYS A 171 18.00 -13.66 -19.53
N GLY A 172 19.33 -13.81 -19.55
CA GLY A 172 20.02 -14.81 -20.39
C GLY A 172 20.26 -14.35 -21.85
N ILE A 173 20.01 -13.07 -22.16
CA ILE A 173 20.15 -12.52 -23.51
C ILE A 173 21.44 -11.70 -23.56
N THR A 174 22.52 -12.31 -24.07
CA THR A 174 23.84 -11.68 -24.18
C THR A 174 23.93 -10.76 -25.41
N GLU A 175 23.24 -11.11 -26.49
CA GLU A 175 23.28 -10.38 -27.75
C GLU A 175 22.36 -9.16 -27.75
N ASN A 176 22.83 -8.06 -28.33
CA ASN A 176 22.02 -6.87 -28.58
C ASN A 176 21.22 -7.02 -29.89
N PHE A 177 20.45 -8.11 -29.99
CA PHE A 177 19.71 -8.51 -31.18
C PHE A 177 19.01 -7.30 -31.81
N ARG A 178 19.43 -6.95 -33.02
CA ARG A 178 19.03 -5.74 -33.73
C ARG A 178 18.55 -6.11 -35.12
N LEU A 179 17.37 -5.64 -35.51
CA LEU A 179 16.85 -5.93 -36.83
C LEU A 179 17.69 -5.22 -37.91
N PRO A 180 17.89 -5.85 -39.09
CA PRO A 180 18.48 -5.21 -40.27
C PRO A 180 17.73 -3.92 -40.62
N LYS A 181 18.41 -2.92 -41.20
CA LYS A 181 17.85 -1.58 -41.41
C LYS A 181 16.58 -1.63 -42.27
N GLU A 182 16.51 -2.59 -43.17
CA GLU A 182 15.42 -2.84 -44.12
C GLU A 182 14.15 -3.37 -43.45
N LYS A 183 14.28 -4.00 -42.28
CA LYS A 183 13.17 -4.59 -41.51
C LYS A 183 12.73 -3.73 -40.31
N ARG A 184 13.36 -2.57 -40.10
CA ARG A 184 13.01 -1.68 -38.99
C ARG A 184 11.73 -0.90 -39.32
N PRO A 185 10.80 -0.73 -38.37
CA PRO A 185 9.69 0.17 -38.55
C PRO A 185 10.21 1.60 -38.79
N ALA A 186 9.55 2.36 -39.68
CA ALA A 186 9.91 3.74 -39.95
C ALA A 186 9.93 4.53 -38.62
N ARG A 187 10.99 5.32 -38.39
CA ARG A 187 11.07 6.18 -37.20
C ARG A 187 9.90 7.17 -37.27
N ASN A 188 8.88 6.96 -36.43
CA ASN A 188 7.83 7.96 -36.23
C ASN A 188 8.44 9.18 -35.52
N THR A 189 8.86 10.15 -36.32
CA THR A 189 9.43 11.44 -35.87
C THR A 189 8.43 12.27 -35.06
N THR A 190 7.14 11.95 -35.10
CA THR A 190 6.07 12.65 -34.36
C THR A 190 6.10 12.40 -32.85
N ALA A 191 6.74 11.32 -32.38
CA ALA A 191 6.80 10.99 -30.94
C ALA A 191 7.92 11.72 -30.16
N LEU A 192 8.84 12.39 -30.86
CA LEU A 192 10.00 13.05 -30.22
C LEU A 192 9.70 14.49 -29.75
N TYR A 193 8.60 15.11 -30.18
CA TYR A 193 8.22 16.48 -29.79
C TYR A 193 7.32 16.57 -28.55
N GLN A 194 6.76 15.45 -28.06
CA GLN A 194 5.89 15.43 -26.87
C GLN A 194 6.62 15.02 -25.58
N ALA A 195 7.91 14.66 -25.66
CA ALA A 195 8.71 14.23 -24.51
C ALA A 195 9.66 15.32 -23.94
N SER A 196 9.63 16.53 -24.50
CA SER A 196 10.40 17.71 -24.07
C SER A 196 9.52 18.81 -23.45
N LEU A 197 8.24 18.53 -23.25
CA LEU A 197 7.29 19.40 -22.55
C LEU A 197 6.53 18.58 -21.50
N PHE A 198 7.21 18.10 -20.46
CA PHE A 198 6.67 17.83 -19.11
C PHE A 198 7.80 17.41 -18.17
#